data_AF-A0A3P7JQA4-F1
#
_entry.id   AF-A0A3P7JQA4-F1
#
_cell.length_a   1.000
_cell.length_b   1.000
_cell.length_c   1.000
_cell.angle_alpha   90.00
_cell.angle_beta   90.00
_cell.angle_gamma   90.00
#
_symmetry.space_group_name_H-M   'P 1'
#
loop_
_entity.id
_entity.type
_entity.pdbx_description
1 polymer ?
#
loop_
_entity_poly.entity_id
_entity_poly.type
_entity_poly.pdbx_seq_one_letter_code
_entity_poly.pdbx_strand_id
1 'polypeptide(L)'
;LLFDLRRLYFVFENSVRYVVSITRVYSSAYGQNLFPAIGQYAENQRISAVRKIYQRGISTPMVNIESLWSDYCNYEKNINPTLAEKLISERNKEYQVSKKIAKQLETVTRGVNRQAVSVPPRGTAPEMKQVEMWKKYIQWEKSNPMETEEYGQFAKRG
;
A
#
# COMPACT_ATOMS: atom_id res chain seq x y z
N LEU A 1 22.63 -0.13 20.30
CA LEU A 1 22.72 -0.68 18.92
C LEU A 1 21.72 -1.84 18.68
N LEU A 2 21.68 -2.90 19.51
CA LEU A 2 20.67 -3.98 19.41
C LEU A 2 19.21 -3.53 19.64
N PHE A 3 18.99 -2.55 20.52
CA PHE A 3 17.66 -1.96 20.78
C PHE A 3 17.08 -1.18 19.60
N ASP A 4 17.95 -0.64 18.74
CA ASP A 4 17.55 0.18 17.60
C ASP A 4 17.00 -0.71 16.48
N LEU A 5 17.69 -1.81 16.18
CA LEU A 5 17.27 -2.78 15.14
C LEU A 5 15.91 -3.43 15.43
N ARG A 6 15.57 -3.73 16.69
CA ARG A 6 14.22 -4.23 17.04
C ARG A 6 13.12 -3.20 16.80
N ARG A 7 13.39 -1.92 17.11
CA ARG A 7 12.42 -0.84 16.90
C ARG A 7 12.24 -0.55 15.42
N LEU A 8 13.32 -0.59 14.66
CA LEU A 8 13.30 -0.47 13.20
C LEU A 8 12.57 -1.65 12.54
N TYR A 9 12.78 -2.87 13.03
CA TYR A 9 12.07 -4.07 12.57
C TYR A 9 10.57 -4.03 12.92
N PHE A 10 10.19 -3.49 14.08
CA PHE A 10 8.78 -3.35 14.46
C PHE A 10 8.06 -2.29 13.62
N VAL A 11 8.68 -1.13 13.37
CA VAL A 11 8.14 -0.10 12.47
C VAL A 11 8.04 -0.63 11.04
N PHE A 12 9.02 -1.43 10.61
CA PHE A 12 9.02 -2.15 9.34
C PHE A 12 7.88 -3.19 9.26
N GLU A 13 7.72 -4.05 10.26
CA GLU A 13 6.63 -5.03 10.28
C GLU A 13 5.25 -4.35 10.27
N ASN A 14 5.08 -3.22 10.94
CA ASN A 14 3.80 -2.50 10.92
C ASN A 14 3.54 -1.84 9.57
N SER A 15 4.54 -1.23 8.93
CA SER A 15 4.39 -0.63 7.59
C SER A 15 4.19 -1.68 6.51
N VAL A 16 4.93 -2.80 6.56
CA VAL A 16 4.77 -3.93 5.65
C VAL A 16 3.47 -4.69 5.91
N ARG A 17 3.02 -4.88 7.15
CA ARG A 17 1.69 -5.43 7.44
C ARG A 17 0.59 -4.53 6.88
N TYR A 18 0.76 -3.21 6.88
CA TYR A 18 -0.23 -2.31 6.27
C TYR A 18 -0.32 -2.52 4.74
N VAL A 19 0.82 -2.59 4.05
CA VAL A 19 0.91 -2.80 2.59
C VAL A 19 0.52 -4.23 2.18
N VAL A 20 0.94 -5.25 2.94
CA VAL A 20 0.61 -6.66 2.71
C VAL A 20 -0.85 -6.94 3.05
N SER A 21 -1.43 -6.32 4.10
CA SER A 21 -2.85 -6.49 4.44
C SER A 21 -3.74 -5.94 3.33
N ILE A 22 -3.41 -4.78 2.76
CA ILE A 22 -4.13 -4.26 1.59
C ILE A 22 -3.96 -5.23 0.41
N THR A 23 -2.74 -5.68 0.08
CA THR A 23 -2.52 -6.64 -1.02
C THR A 23 -3.24 -7.99 -0.81
N ARG A 24 -3.34 -8.48 0.44
CA ARG A 24 -4.07 -9.72 0.79
C ARG A 24 -5.58 -9.51 0.72
N VAL A 25 -6.08 -8.35 1.15
CA VAL A 25 -7.49 -7.95 0.97
C VAL A 25 -7.81 -7.84 -0.52
N TYR A 26 -6.88 -7.33 -1.34
CA TYR A 26 -6.98 -7.34 -2.80
C TYR A 26 -7.02 -8.77 -3.36
N SER A 27 -6.02 -9.63 -3.13
CA SER A 27 -6.05 -11.02 -3.64
C SER A 27 -7.24 -11.83 -3.12
N SER A 28 -7.66 -11.65 -1.86
CA SER A 28 -8.82 -12.39 -1.32
C SER A 28 -10.15 -11.84 -1.85
N ALA A 29 -10.24 -10.54 -2.17
CA ALA A 29 -11.43 -9.94 -2.79
C ALA A 29 -11.59 -10.31 -4.27
N TYR A 30 -10.49 -10.61 -4.97
CA TYR A 30 -10.51 -11.09 -6.36
C TYR A 30 -10.71 -12.61 -6.46
N GLY A 31 -10.37 -13.36 -5.40
CA GLY A 31 -10.37 -14.82 -5.41
C GLY A 31 -11.72 -15.49 -5.24
N GLN A 32 -12.71 -14.85 -4.59
CA GLN A 32 -14.04 -15.43 -4.44
C GLN A 32 -15.17 -14.41 -4.46
N ASN A 33 -16.25 -14.83 -5.12
CA ASN A 33 -17.61 -14.34 -4.99
C ASN A 33 -17.94 -14.00 -3.53
N LEU A 34 -17.63 -12.79 -3.07
CA LEU A 34 -17.89 -12.40 -1.69
C LEU A 34 -19.39 -12.46 -1.38
N PHE A 35 -20.24 -12.44 -2.40
CA PHE A 35 -21.66 -12.68 -2.28
C PHE A 35 -22.13 -13.39 -3.57
N PRO A 36 -22.84 -14.52 -3.52
CA PRO A 36 -23.76 -14.86 -4.60
C PRO A 36 -24.79 -13.72 -4.64
N ALA A 37 -24.52 -12.72 -5.47
CA ALA A 37 -25.37 -11.56 -5.62
C ALA A 37 -26.62 -11.97 -6.41
N ILE A 38 -27.62 -12.49 -5.71
CA ILE A 38 -28.91 -12.81 -6.30
C ILE A 38 -29.71 -11.51 -6.34
N GLY A 39 -29.87 -10.96 -7.55
CA GLY A 39 -30.66 -9.76 -7.80
C GLY A 39 -29.88 -8.44 -7.80
N GLN A 40 -30.46 -7.43 -8.43
CA GLN A 40 -29.84 -6.13 -8.74
C GLN A 40 -29.27 -5.40 -7.51
N TYR A 41 -29.94 -5.51 -6.35
CA TYR A 41 -29.53 -4.84 -5.12
C TYR A 41 -28.22 -5.40 -4.55
N ALA A 42 -28.10 -6.73 -4.51
CA ALA A 42 -26.88 -7.39 -4.03
C ALA A 42 -25.69 -7.09 -4.95
N GLU A 43 -25.92 -7.02 -6.26
CA GLU A 43 -24.89 -6.68 -7.23
C GLU A 43 -24.39 -5.23 -7.05
N ASN A 44 -25.30 -4.28 -6.82
CA ASN A 44 -24.92 -2.89 -6.54
C ASN A 44 -24.11 -2.74 -5.24
N GLN A 45 -24.40 -3.56 -4.21
CA GLN A 45 -23.59 -3.59 -2.99
C GLN A 45 -22.17 -4.12 -3.26
N ARG A 46 -22.06 -5.23 -4.01
CA ARG A 46 -20.77 -5.81 -4.41
C ARG A 46 -19.93 -4.80 -5.17
N ILE A 47 -20.53 -4.13 -6.16
CA ILE A 47 -19.87 -3.09 -6.96
C ILE A 47 -19.32 -1.97 -6.07
N SER A 48 -20.15 -1.51 -5.12
CA SER A 48 -19.78 -0.44 -4.20
C SER A 48 -18.65 -0.84 -3.25
N ALA A 49 -18.64 -2.09 -2.77
CA ALA A 49 -17.60 -2.62 -1.89
C ALA A 49 -16.25 -2.72 -2.63
N VAL A 50 -16.25 -3.29 -3.84
CA VAL A 50 -15.04 -3.42 -4.65
C VAL A 50 -14.49 -2.05 -5.04
N ARG A 51 -15.37 -1.10 -5.42
CA ARG A 51 -14.95 0.28 -5.71
C ARG A 51 -14.24 0.95 -4.53
N LYS A 52 -14.75 0.80 -3.31
CA LYS A 52 -14.10 1.34 -2.10
C LYS A 52 -12.69 0.78 -1.90
N ILE A 53 -12.48 -0.50 -2.19
CA ILE A 53 -11.17 -1.14 -2.09
C ILE A 53 -10.19 -0.54 -3.11
N TYR A 54 -10.62 -0.44 -4.38
CA TYR A 54 -9.86 0.25 -5.43
C TYR A 54 -9.45 1.66 -5.04
N GLN A 55 -10.44 2.46 -4.64
CA GLN A 55 -10.25 3.85 -4.25
C GLN A 55 -9.28 3.99 -3.08
N ARG A 56 -9.35 3.11 -2.08
CA ARG A 56 -8.36 3.12 -0.98
C ARG A 56 -6.95 2.77 -1.45
N GLY A 57 -6.82 1.81 -2.36
CA GLY A 57 -5.52 1.37 -2.85
C GLY A 57 -4.82 2.42 -3.72
N ILE A 58 -5.56 3.12 -4.60
CA ILE A 58 -5.00 4.18 -5.45
C ILE A 58 -4.57 5.42 -4.65
N SER A 59 -5.12 5.65 -3.46
CA SER A 59 -4.68 6.71 -2.53
C SER A 59 -3.53 6.25 -1.63
N THR A 60 -3.05 5.00 -1.75
CA THR A 60 -1.96 4.43 -0.94
C THR A 60 -0.72 4.18 -1.80
N PRO A 61 0.41 4.86 -1.56
CA PRO A 61 1.65 4.62 -2.29
C PRO A 61 2.17 3.18 -2.13
N MET A 62 2.30 2.44 -3.24
CA MET A 62 2.79 1.06 -3.26
C MET A 62 3.48 0.70 -4.58
N VAL A 63 4.39 -0.29 -4.57
CA VAL A 63 5.21 -0.67 -5.74
C VAL A 63 4.37 -1.04 -6.97
N ASN A 64 3.19 -1.64 -6.80
CA ASN A 64 2.33 -2.10 -7.91
C ASN A 64 1.14 -1.16 -8.18
N ILE A 65 1.24 0.12 -7.81
CA ILE A 65 0.12 1.07 -7.94
C ILE A 65 -0.31 1.30 -9.40
N GLU A 66 0.60 1.18 -10.37
CA GLU A 66 0.27 1.36 -11.79
C GLU A 66 -0.61 0.23 -12.32
N SER A 67 -0.30 -1.02 -11.95
CA SER A 67 -1.15 -2.18 -12.25
C SER A 67 -2.53 -2.00 -11.63
N LEU A 68 -2.56 -1.61 -10.35
CA LEU A 68 -3.81 -1.38 -9.64
C LEU A 68 -4.68 -0.31 -10.31
N TRP A 69 -4.07 0.78 -10.76
CA TRP A 69 -4.77 1.85 -11.47
C TRP A 69 -5.35 1.37 -12.81
N SER A 70 -4.58 0.57 -13.56
CA SER A 70 -5.06 -0.05 -14.81
C SER A 70 -6.26 -0.97 -14.54
N ASP A 71 -6.18 -1.81 -13.51
CA ASP A 71 -7.25 -2.71 -13.11
C ASP A 71 -8.51 -1.94 -12.68
N TYR A 72 -8.35 -0.84 -11.94
CA TYR A 72 -9.45 0.06 -11.58
C TYR A 72 -10.14 0.67 -12.80
N CYS A 73 -9.36 1.18 -13.77
CA CYS A 73 -9.90 1.76 -14.98
C CYS A 73 -10.69 0.74 -15.80
N ASN A 74 -10.17 -0.49 -15.93
CA ASN A 74 -10.85 -1.57 -16.61
C ASN A 74 -12.12 -2.00 -15.86
N TYR A 75 -12.06 -2.05 -14.52
CA TYR A 75 -13.21 -2.35 -13.67
C TYR A 75 -14.35 -1.36 -13.88
N GLU A 76 -14.11 -0.04 -13.80
CA GLU A 76 -15.18 0.96 -13.97
C GLU A 76 -15.78 0.92 -15.39
N LYS A 77 -14.95 0.72 -16.42
CA LYS A 77 -15.42 0.55 -17.81
C LYS A 77 -16.32 -0.68 -17.97
N ASN A 78 -15.98 -1.79 -17.33
CA ASN A 78 -16.77 -3.02 -17.40
C ASN A 78 -18.10 -2.92 -16.62
N ILE A 79 -18.14 -2.12 -15.56
CA ILE A 79 -19.36 -1.92 -14.76
C ILE A 79 -20.33 -0.93 -15.43
N ASN A 80 -19.85 0.25 -15.82
CA ASN A 80 -20.67 1.26 -16.48
C ASN A 80 -19.81 2.16 -17.38
N PRO A 81 -19.72 1.86 -18.69
CA PRO A 81 -18.92 2.64 -19.64
C PRO A 81 -19.28 4.13 -19.65
N THR A 82 -20.57 4.46 -19.51
CA THR A 82 -21.07 5.85 -19.55
C THR A 82 -20.59 6.67 -18.36
N LEU A 83 -20.44 6.07 -17.18
CA LEU A 83 -19.97 6.77 -15.98
C LEU A 83 -18.45 6.63 -15.75
N ALA A 84 -17.79 5.69 -16.43
CA ALA A 84 -16.41 5.33 -16.18
C ALA A 84 -15.44 6.52 -16.30
N GLU A 85 -15.54 7.32 -17.37
CA GLU A 85 -14.63 8.47 -17.58
C GLU A 85 -14.71 9.49 -16.45
N LYS A 86 -15.92 9.76 -15.96
CA LYS A 86 -16.13 10.66 -14.83
C LYS A 86 -15.50 10.09 -13.55
N LEU A 87 -15.81 8.84 -13.20
CA LEU A 87 -15.29 8.20 -11.98
C LEU A 87 -13.76 8.08 -11.98
N ILE A 88 -13.17 7.76 -13.13
CA ILE A 88 -11.71 7.68 -13.30
C ILE A 88 -11.08 9.08 -13.16
N SER A 89 -11.64 10.11 -13.81
CA SER A 89 -11.08 11.47 -13.73
C SER A 89 -11.16 12.07 -12.32
N GLU A 90 -12.22 11.78 -11.56
CA GLU A 90 -12.38 12.16 -10.15
C GLU A 90 -11.32 11.58 -9.22
N ARG A 91 -10.63 10.50 -9.62
CA ARG A 91 -9.58 9.83 -8.83
C ARG A 91 -8.17 10.04 -9.38
N ASN A 92 -8.01 10.51 -10.62
CA ASN A 92 -6.70 10.63 -11.26
C ASN A 92 -5.73 11.51 -10.47
N LYS A 93 -6.19 12.63 -9.88
CA LYS A 93 -5.33 13.51 -9.08
C LYS A 93 -4.68 12.77 -7.90
N GLU A 94 -5.48 12.02 -7.13
CA GLU A 94 -4.98 11.25 -5.99
C GLU A 94 -4.01 10.15 -6.44
N TYR A 95 -4.35 9.43 -7.52
CA TYR A 95 -3.47 8.44 -8.11
C TYR A 95 -2.10 9.02 -8.50
N GLN A 96 -2.05 10.20 -9.14
CA GLN A 96 -0.77 10.82 -9.53
C GLN A 96 0.10 11.17 -8.32
N VAL A 97 -0.50 11.64 -7.23
CA VAL A 97 0.21 11.90 -5.97
C VAL A 97 0.77 10.59 -5.41
N SER A 98 -0.07 9.56 -5.27
CA SER A 98 0.35 8.26 -4.76
C SER A 98 1.42 7.60 -5.63
N LYS A 99 1.31 7.71 -6.96
CA LYS A 99 2.29 7.21 -7.93
C LYS A 99 3.66 7.88 -7.75
N LYS A 100 3.67 9.21 -7.59
CA LYS A 100 4.91 9.97 -7.35
C LYS A 100 5.61 9.47 -6.07
N ILE A 101 4.87 9.28 -5.00
CA ILE A 101 5.40 8.80 -3.71
C ILE A 101 5.83 7.32 -3.82
N ALA A 102 5.07 6.50 -4.54
CA ALA A 102 5.42 5.09 -4.78
C ALA A 102 6.76 4.95 -5.52
N LYS A 103 7.05 5.83 -6.48
CA LYS A 103 8.35 5.87 -7.17
C LYS A 103 9.50 6.24 -6.23
N GLN A 104 9.27 7.16 -5.29
CA GLN A 104 10.26 7.48 -4.26
C GLN A 104 10.48 6.28 -3.31
N LEU A 105 9.39 5.63 -2.91
CA LEU A 105 9.42 4.40 -2.10
C LEU A 105 10.23 3.30 -2.78
N GLU A 106 10.00 3.05 -4.07
CA GLU A 106 10.77 2.07 -4.85
C GLU A 106 12.26 2.42 -4.88
N THR A 107 12.58 3.71 -5.06
CA THR A 107 13.96 4.18 -5.09
C THR A 107 14.67 3.95 -3.76
N VAL A 108 14.04 4.29 -2.63
CA VAL A 108 14.64 4.15 -1.30
C VAL A 108 14.67 2.70 -0.80
N THR A 109 13.76 1.85 -1.29
CA THR A 109 13.71 0.42 -0.93
C THR A 109 14.49 -0.49 -1.89
N ARG A 110 15.07 0.07 -2.95
CA ARG A 110 15.85 -0.70 -3.93
C ARG A 110 17.07 -1.36 -3.28
N GLY A 111 17.15 -2.68 -3.39
CA GLY A 111 18.26 -3.47 -2.84
C GLY A 111 18.13 -3.84 -1.37
N VAL A 112 17.06 -3.39 -0.70
CA VAL A 112 16.71 -3.82 0.65
C VAL A 112 16.20 -5.26 0.61
N ASN A 113 16.85 -6.16 1.37
CA ASN A 113 16.41 -7.54 1.52
C ASN A 113 15.26 -7.62 2.52
N ARG A 114 14.04 -7.72 2.01
CA ARG A 114 12.79 -7.82 2.78
C ARG A 114 12.46 -9.25 3.23
N GLN A 115 13.20 -10.25 2.76
CA GLN A 115 13.01 -11.67 3.08
C GLN A 115 14.03 -12.17 4.12
N ALA A 116 14.92 -11.29 4.58
CA ALA A 116 15.92 -11.64 5.57
C ALA A 116 15.26 -12.02 6.90
N VAL A 117 15.59 -13.20 7.40
CA VAL A 117 15.20 -13.62 8.76
C VAL A 117 15.99 -12.85 9.79
N SER A 118 15.35 -12.50 10.91
CA SER A 118 16.01 -11.82 12.02
C SER A 118 17.09 -12.73 12.61
N VAL A 119 18.36 -12.37 12.43
CA VAL A 119 19.51 -13.04 13.02
C VAL A 119 20.31 -12.07 13.89
N PRO A 120 21.00 -12.55 14.93
CA PRO A 120 21.94 -11.72 15.69
C PRO A 120 22.98 -11.09 14.76
N PRO A 121 23.39 -9.83 15.03
CA PRO A 121 24.29 -9.14 14.15
C PRO A 121 25.65 -9.82 14.13
N ARG A 122 26.15 -10.15 12.94
CA ARG A 122 27.45 -10.79 12.73
C ARG A 122 28.51 -9.77 12.31
N GLY A 123 28.11 -8.54 12.02
CA GLY A 123 29.01 -7.44 11.66
C GLY A 123 29.62 -7.59 10.27
N THR A 124 29.03 -8.43 9.41
CA THR A 124 29.57 -8.66 8.07
C THR A 124 29.33 -7.44 7.16
N ALA A 125 30.21 -7.21 6.18
CA ALA A 125 30.06 -6.09 5.25
C ALA A 125 28.69 -6.08 4.51
N PRO A 126 28.14 -7.22 4.04
CA PRO A 126 26.80 -7.24 3.43
C PRO A 126 25.68 -6.87 4.41
N GLU A 127 25.80 -7.29 5.68
CA GLU A 127 24.84 -6.96 6.74
C GLU A 127 24.87 -5.46 7.07
N MET A 128 26.05 -4.88 7.22
CA MET A 128 26.21 -3.44 7.45
C MET A 128 25.62 -2.61 6.30
N LYS A 129 25.83 -3.04 5.06
CA LYS A 129 25.22 -2.42 3.88
C LYS A 129 23.69 -2.47 3.91
N GLN A 130 23.10 -3.59 4.34
CA GLN A 130 21.65 -3.69 4.53
C GLN A 130 21.15 -2.74 5.63
N VAL A 131 21.87 -2.66 6.76
CA VAL A 131 21.54 -1.73 7.86
C VAL A 131 21.53 -0.27 7.39
N GLU A 132 22.49 0.13 6.56
CA GLU A 132 22.52 1.48 5.97
C GLU A 132 21.31 1.75 5.06
N MET A 133 20.94 0.78 4.21
CA MET A 133 19.77 0.91 3.35
C MET A 133 18.48 1.04 4.17
N TRP A 134 18.34 0.25 5.23
CA TRP A 134 17.22 0.38 6.17
C TRP A 134 17.16 1.76 6.82
N LYS A 135 18.30 2.27 7.33
CA LYS A 135 18.37 3.61 7.93
C LYS A 135 17.90 4.70 6.97
N LYS A 136 18.30 4.62 5.69
CA LYS A 136 17.85 5.54 4.64
C LYS A 136 16.33 5.46 4.44
N TYR A 137 15.76 4.26 4.39
CA TYR A 137 14.31 4.08 4.30
C TYR A 137 13.57 4.71 5.49
N ILE A 138 14.04 4.47 6.71
CA ILE A 138 13.42 5.03 7.92
C ILE A 138 13.52 6.56 7.96
N GLN A 139 14.63 7.12 7.51
CA GLN A 139 14.79 8.57 7.41
C GLN A 139 13.84 9.18 6.39
N TRP A 140 13.62 8.50 5.26
CA TRP A 140 12.63 8.90 4.26
C TRP A 140 11.19 8.82 4.79
N GLU A 141 10.81 7.77 5.51
CA GLU A 141 9.47 7.70 6.14
C GLU A 141 9.27 8.83 7.16
N LYS A 142 10.31 9.15 7.95
CA LYS A 142 10.28 10.26 8.92
C LYS A 142 10.11 11.63 8.29
N SER A 143 10.43 11.82 7.00
CA SER A 143 10.20 13.09 6.32
C SER A 143 8.74 13.28 5.90
N ASN A 144 7.83 12.38 6.28
CA ASN A 144 6.40 12.42 5.98
C ASN A 144 6.11 12.68 4.49
N PRO A 145 6.56 11.81 3.57
CA PRO A 145 6.45 12.03 2.13
C PRO A 145 5.00 12.09 1.63
N MET A 146 4.03 11.64 2.42
CA MET A 146 2.60 11.75 2.11
C MET A 146 1.95 13.03 2.65
N GLU A 147 2.69 13.87 3.39
CA GLU A 147 2.20 15.10 4.01
C GLU A 147 0.89 14.89 4.79
N THR A 148 0.70 13.70 5.36
CA THR A 148 -0.50 13.39 6.14
C THR A 148 -0.46 14.16 7.45
N GLU A 149 -1.58 14.78 7.83
CA GLU A 149 -1.75 15.35 9.17
C GLU A 149 -1.43 14.28 10.23
N GLU A 150 -0.64 14.65 11.24
CA GLU A 150 0.04 13.75 12.17
C GLU A 150 -0.85 12.63 12.77
N TYR A 151 -0.18 11.51 13.07
CA TYR A 151 -0.57 10.34 13.87
C TYR A 151 -1.37 10.59 15.18
N GLY A 152 -1.63 11.84 15.58
CA GLY A 152 -2.32 12.23 16.82
C GLY A 152 -3.77 11.74 16.94
N GLN A 153 -4.42 11.33 15.85
CA GLN A 153 -5.79 10.80 15.90
C GLN A 153 -5.88 9.28 16.11
N PHE A 154 -4.86 8.51 15.74
CA PHE A 154 -4.90 7.03 15.87
C PHE A 154 -4.46 6.55 17.25
N ALA A 155 -3.70 7.34 18.01
CA ALA A 155 -3.24 7.01 19.36
C ALA A 155 -4.29 7.23 20.46
N LYS A 156 -5.47 7.78 20.15
CA LYS A 156 -6.56 8.03 21.13
C LYS A 156 -7.61 6.91 21.20
N ARG A 157 -7.37 5.77 20.55
CA ARG A 157 -8.18 4.55 20.72
C ARG A 157 -7.33 3.48 21.41
N GLY A 158 -7.08 3.70 22.70
CA GLY A 158 -6.45 2.79 23.64
C GLY A 158 -6.94 3.11 25.03
#